data_AF-A0A2N8NTV1-F1
#
_entry.id   AF-A0A2N8NTV1-F1
#
_cell.length_a   1.000
_cell.length_b   1.000
_cell.length_c   1.000
_cell.angle_alpha   90.00
_cell.angle_beta   90.00
_cell.angle_gamma   90.00
#
_symmetry.space_group_name_H-M   'P 1'
#
loop_
_entity.id
_entity.type
_entity.pdbx_description
1 polymer ?
#
loop_
_entity_poly.entity_id
_entity_poly.type
_entity_poly.pdbx_seq_one_letter_code
_entity_poly.pdbx_strand_id
1 'polypeptide(L)' 'MSAADLTPSDLTPSEAARWAARSGLPLAEDRHTEVATTAGHIHSVVSLLRELDFGDTPPSAAYRAGGEQHDAAL' A
#
# COMPACT_ATOMS: atom_id res chain seq x y z
N MET A 1 -5.54 23.60 0.35
CA MET A 1 -4.76 22.40 -0.01
C MET A 1 -4.15 22.63 -1.37
N SER A 2 -2.84 22.85 -1.42
CA SER A 2 -2.10 23.02 -2.67
C SER A 2 -1.82 21.65 -3.29
N ALA A 3 -2.05 21.50 -4.59
CA ALA A 3 -1.93 20.25 -5.35
C ALA A 3 -0.46 19.79 -5.57
N ALA A 4 0.42 20.05 -4.60
CA ALA A 4 1.87 19.97 -4.77
C ALA A 4 2.57 18.91 -3.91
N ASP A 5 1.86 18.06 -3.17
CA ASP A 5 2.50 17.09 -2.25
C ASP A 5 2.02 15.64 -2.43
N LEU A 6 1.62 15.27 -3.65
CA LEU A 6 1.45 13.87 -4.05
C LEU A 6 2.49 13.56 -5.11
N THR A 7 3.77 13.52 -4.76
CA THR A 7 4.74 12.88 -5.65
C THR A 7 4.53 11.38 -5.50
N PRO A 8 3.93 10.69 -6.50
CA PRO A 8 3.97 9.24 -6.50
C PRO A 8 5.44 8.84 -6.39
N SER A 9 5.73 7.77 -5.67
CA SER A 9 7.03 7.13 -5.83
C SER A 9 7.13 6.74 -7.30
N ASP A 10 7.88 7.52 -8.08
CA ASP A 10 8.09 7.32 -9.52
C ASP A 10 8.91 6.04 -9.68
N LEU A 11 8.19 4.92 -9.59
CA LEU A 11 8.73 3.59 -9.70
C LEU A 11 9.29 3.46 -11.11
N THR A 12 10.58 3.20 -11.23
CA THR A 12 11.22 3.18 -12.54
C THR A 12 10.82 1.91 -13.31
N PRO A 13 10.83 1.91 -14.66
CA PRO A 13 10.55 0.71 -15.46
C PRO A 13 11.42 -0.50 -15.08
N SER A 14 12.70 -0.27 -14.76
CA SER A 14 13.63 -1.32 -14.35
C SER A 14 13.32 -1.88 -12.96
N GLU A 15 12.84 -1.04 -12.04
CA GLU A 15 12.33 -1.51 -10.76
C GLU A 15 11.07 -2.35 -10.97
N ALA A 16 10.09 -1.88 -11.75
CA ALA A 16 8.88 -2.63 -12.04
C ALA A 16 9.19 -4.04 -12.58
N ALA A 17 10.12 -4.14 -13.53
CA ALA A 17 10.61 -5.41 -14.06
C ALA A 17 11.24 -6.30 -12.98
N ARG A 18 12.08 -5.73 -12.10
CA ARG A 18 12.72 -6.46 -10.99
C ARG A 18 11.68 -7.00 -10.00
N TRP A 19 10.67 -6.21 -9.65
CA TRP A 19 9.62 -6.62 -8.72
C TRP A 19 8.71 -7.69 -9.33
N ALA A 20 8.38 -7.58 -10.62
CA ALA A 20 7.60 -8.58 -11.33
C ALA A 20 8.36 -9.92 -11.50
N ALA A 21 9.66 -9.87 -11.78
CA ALA A 21 10.50 -11.06 -11.77
C ALA A 21 10.54 -11.73 -10.38
N ARG A 22 10.61 -10.93 -9.31
CA ARG A 22 10.55 -11.44 -7.92
C ARG A 22 9.23 -12.14 -7.60
N SER A 23 8.12 -11.71 -8.17
CA SER A 23 6.81 -12.35 -7.98
C SER A 23 6.58 -13.57 -8.90
N GLY A 24 7.57 -13.96 -9.72
CA GLY A 24 7.46 -15.07 -10.65
C GLY A 24 6.72 -14.72 -11.95
N LEU A 25 6.54 -13.42 -12.24
CA LEU A 25 5.87 -12.90 -13.42
C LEU A 25 6.81 -11.98 -14.21
N PRO A 26 7.84 -12.51 -14.89
CA PRO A 26 8.75 -11.68 -15.69
C PRO A 26 7.97 -10.94 -16.78
N LEU A 27 8.22 -9.63 -16.90
CA LEU A 27 7.56 -8.76 -17.87
C LEU A 27 8.35 -8.68 -19.17
N ALA A 28 7.64 -8.72 -20.30
CA ALA A 28 8.19 -8.31 -21.58
C ALA A 28 8.63 -6.82 -21.52
N GLU A 29 9.70 -6.47 -22.21
CA GLU A 29 10.35 -5.16 -22.13
C GLU A 29 9.41 -4.00 -22.49
N ASP A 30 8.54 -4.22 -23.48
CA ASP A 30 7.51 -3.27 -23.92
C ASP A 30 6.46 -2.97 -22.84
N ARG A 31 6.36 -3.80 -21.80
CA ARG A 31 5.43 -3.62 -20.67
C ARG A 31 6.02 -2.89 -19.47
N HIS A 32 7.34 -2.69 -19.41
CA HIS A 32 8.00 -2.16 -18.21
C HIS A 32 7.50 -0.75 -17.85
N THR A 33 7.38 0.13 -18.85
CA THR A 33 6.90 1.50 -18.65
C THR A 33 5.43 1.55 -18.22
N GLU A 34 4.56 0.79 -18.89
CA GLU A 34 3.12 0.74 -18.58
C GLU A 34 2.89 0.25 -17.14
N VAL A 35 3.54 -0.85 -16.76
CA VAL A 35 3.41 -1.42 -15.41
C VAL A 35 4.00 -0.48 -14.35
N ALA A 36 5.12 0.19 -14.62
CA ALA A 36 5.68 1.19 -13.73
C ALA A 36 4.69 2.33 -13.44
N THR A 37 4.06 2.89 -14.49
CA THR A 37 3.05 3.94 -14.34
C THR A 37 1.84 3.45 -13.55
N THR A 38 1.31 2.26 -13.85
CA THR A 38 0.19 1.69 -13.10
C THR A 38 0.53 1.44 -11.63
N ALA A 39 1.71 0.89 -11.35
CA ALA A 39 2.18 0.64 -9.99
C ALA A 39 2.35 1.95 -9.20
N GLY A 40 2.89 2.99 -9.83
CA GLY A 40 2.99 4.33 -9.25
C GLY A 40 1.63 4.92 -8.89
N HIS A 41 0.63 4.77 -9.76
CA HIS A 41 -0.74 5.21 -9.48
C HIS A 41 -1.37 4.45 -8.29
N ILE A 42 -1.24 3.12 -8.26
CA ILE A 42 -1.72 2.30 -7.14
C ILE A 42 -1.02 2.72 -5.85
N HIS A 43 0.30 2.94 -5.88
CA HIS A 43 1.05 3.38 -4.71
C HIS A 43 0.56 4.73 -4.19
N SER A 44 0.27 5.68 -5.08
CA SER A 44 -0.30 6.98 -4.71
C SER A 44 -1.62 6.81 -3.94
N VAL A 45 -2.54 5.98 -4.44
CA VAL A 45 -3.82 5.70 -3.77
C VAL A 45 -3.62 5.00 -2.42
N VAL A 46 -2.74 4.00 -2.35
CA VAL A 46 -2.46 3.25 -1.11
C VAL A 46 -1.78 4.13 -0.07
N SER A 47 -0.94 5.09 -0.49
CA SER A 47 -0.30 6.03 0.43
C SER A 47 -1.31 6.91 1.16
N LEU A 48 -2.43 7.28 0.53
CA LEU A 48 -3.52 7.98 1.21
C LEU A 48 -4.13 7.16 2.37
N LEU A 49 -4.18 5.82 2.24
CA LEU A 49 -4.67 4.96 3.33
C LEU A 49 -3.72 4.94 4.53
N ARG A 50 -2.44 5.25 4.34
CA ARG A 50 -1.45 5.33 5.43
C ARG A 50 -1.57 6.61 6.25
N GLU A 51 -2.23 7.62 5.71
CA GLU A 51 -2.53 8.87 6.41
C GLU A 51 -3.71 8.72 7.38
N LEU A 52 -4.48 7.63 7.27
CA LEU A 52 -5.56 7.34 8.18
C LEU A 52 -5.02 7.03 9.57
N ASP A 53 -5.57 7.70 10.57
CA ASP A 53 -5.32 7.38 11.97
C ASP A 53 -6.13 6.15 12.38
N PHE A 54 -5.45 5.05 12.67
CA PHE A 54 -6.07 3.81 13.14
C PHE A 54 -6.31 3.82 14.66
N GLY A 55 -5.84 4.83 15.39
CA GLY A 55 -5.94 4.91 16.85
C GLY A 55 -5.45 3.63 17.53
N ASP A 56 -6.24 3.12 18.48
CA ASP A 56 -5.97 1.84 19.16
C ASP A 56 -6.49 0.61 18.38
N THR A 57 -6.93 0.76 17.13
CA THR A 57 -7.48 -0.35 16.33
C THR A 57 -6.36 -1.34 16.01
N PRO A 58 -6.41 -2.57 16.54
CA PRO A 58 -5.37 -3.55 16.26
C PRO A 58 -5.46 -4.05 14.81
N PRO A 59 -4.36 -4.57 14.24
CA PRO A 59 -4.41 -5.26 12.95
C PRO A 59 -5.49 -6.34 12.97
N SER A 60 -6.16 -6.58 11.83
CA SER A 60 -7.31 -7.49 11.76
C SER A 60 -7.03 -8.91 12.29
N ALA A 61 -5.80 -9.40 12.13
CA ALA A 61 -5.36 -10.68 12.67
C ALA A 61 -5.43 -10.77 14.21
N ALA A 62 -5.37 -9.62 14.90
CA ALA A 62 -5.49 -9.48 16.35
C ALA A 62 -6.87 -8.92 16.79
N TYR A 63 -7.66 -8.36 15.87
CA TYR A 63 -9.01 -7.87 16.16
C TYR A 63 -9.98 -9.04 16.38
N ARG A 64 -10.52 -9.16 17.60
CA ARG A 64 -11.70 -9.98 17.86
C ARG A 64 -12.93 -9.08 17.92
N ALA A 65 -13.81 -9.21 16.92
CA ALA A 65 -15.13 -8.60 16.98
C ALA A 65 -15.86 -9.10 18.25
N GLY A 66 -16.26 -8.16 19.12
CA GLY A 66 -16.96 -8.45 20.38
C GLY A 66 -16.08 -8.53 21.65
N GLY A 67 -14.80 -8.16 21.59
CA GLY A 67 -13.92 -8.08 22.76
C GLY A 67 -14.18 -6.86 23.63
N GLU A 68 -15.37 -6.75 24.23
CA GLU A 68 -15.57 -5.86 25.37
C GLU A 68 -14.58 -6.26 26.47
N GLN A 69 -13.70 -5.33 26.90
CA GLN A 69 -13.01 -5.45 28.18
C GLN A 69 -14.06 -5.30 29.29
N HIS A 70 -14.79 -6.37 29.57
CA HIS A 70 -15.31 -6.59 30.91
C HIS A 70 -14.17 -7.11 31.77
N ASP A 71 -13.23 -6.22 32.11
CA ASP A 71 -12.54 -6.41 33.38
C ASP A 71 -13.45 -5.85 34.46
N ALA A 72 -14.30 -6.74 34.95
CA ALA A 72 -15.04 -6.56 36.17
C ALA A 72 -14.08 -6.74 37.35
N ALA A 73 -13.82 -5.66 38.09
CA ALA A 73 -13.52 -5.64 39.52
C ALA A 73 -13.65 -4.17 39.98
N LEU A 74 -14.68 -3.82 40.76
CA LEU A 74 -14.77 -3.91 42.22
C LEU A 74 -13.76 -3.01 42.94
#